data_AF-A0A3P3FUJ5-F1
#
_entry.id   AF-A0A3P3FUJ5-F1
#
_cell.length_a   1.000
_cell.length_b   1.000
_cell.length_c   1.000
_cell.angle_alpha   90.00
_cell.angle_beta   90.00
_cell.angle_gamma   90.00
#
_symmetry.space_group_name_H-M   'P 1'
#
loop_
_entity.id
_entity.type
_entity.pdbx_description
1 polymer ?
#
loop_
_entity_poly.entity_id
_entity_poly.type
_entity_poly.pdbx_seq_one_letter_code
_entity_poly.pdbx_strand_id
1 'polypeptide(L)' 'MKHKPSKSGFTKLLAADTTLLSADPLIGLLQLETDSGTVQLAMNRIVAERLHSAVVEFLQAGEGNDAPTFAVERSQ' A
#
# COMPACT_ATOMS: atom_id res chain seq x y z
N MET A 1 32.75 -2.94 39.59
CA MET A 1 32.46 -1.91 38.56
C MET A 1 30.97 -1.93 38.28
N LYS A 2 30.24 -0.85 38.60
CA LYS A 2 28.76 -0.79 38.43
C LYS A 2 28.44 -0.18 37.07
N HIS A 3 27.83 -0.95 36.17
CA HIS A 3 27.35 -0.44 34.89
C HIS A 3 26.18 0.52 35.10
N LYS A 4 26.33 1.76 34.60
CA LYS A 4 25.27 2.78 34.56
C LYS A 4 24.28 2.38 33.46
N PRO A 5 22.97 2.26 33.74
CA PRO A 5 21.99 1.99 32.70
C PRO A 5 21.89 3.22 31.79
N SER A 6 22.24 3.03 30.52
CA SER A 6 22.00 3.97 29.43
C SER A 6 20.48 4.18 29.30
N LYS A 7 20.02 5.41 29.59
CA LYS A 7 18.64 5.84 29.34
C LYS A 7 18.45 6.06 27.83
N SER A 8 18.41 4.98 27.05
CA SER A 8 17.78 5.05 25.74
C SER A 8 16.27 5.03 25.96
N GLY A 9 15.59 6.15 25.68
CA GLY A 9 14.17 6.36 25.94
C GLY A 9 13.21 5.55 25.06
N PHE A 10 13.69 4.48 24.42
CA PHE A 10 12.90 3.64 23.55
C PHE A 10 12.75 2.25 24.16
N THR A 11 11.50 1.79 24.24
CA THR A 11 11.18 0.43 24.65
C THR A 11 11.79 -0.54 23.65
N LYS A 12 12.75 -1.35 24.12
CA LYS A 12 13.41 -2.37 23.32
C LYS A 12 12.52 -3.62 23.29
N LEU A 13 12.00 -3.99 22.12
CA LEU A 13 11.27 -5.24 21.93
C LEU A 13 12.27 -6.42 22.07
N LEU A 14 12.10 -7.26 23.08
CA LEU A 14 13.03 -8.35 23.40
C LEU A 14 12.66 -9.66 22.70
N ALA A 15 11.36 -9.89 22.48
CA ALA A 15 10.80 -10.97 21.69
C ALA A 15 9.34 -10.61 21.33
N ALA A 16 8.83 -11.14 20.22
CA ALA A 16 7.43 -11.06 19.85
C ALA A 16 6.99 -12.42 19.33
N ASP A 17 6.00 -13.02 20.01
CA ASP A 17 5.35 -14.22 19.50
C ASP A 17 4.25 -13.80 18.53
N THR A 18 4.29 -14.35 17.32
CA THR A 18 3.27 -14.09 16.29
C THR A 18 2.27 -15.23 16.25
N THR A 19 0.99 -14.95 16.46
CA THR A 19 -0.09 -15.92 16.22
C THR A 19 -0.56 -15.81 14.77
N LEU A 20 -0.46 -16.89 13.99
CA LEU A 20 -1.03 -16.98 12.65
C LEU A 20 -2.55 -17.15 12.77
N LEU A 21 -3.32 -16.09 12.53
CA LEU A 21 -4.78 -16.09 12.66
C LEU A 21 -5.49 -16.69 11.43
N SER A 22 -4.88 -16.62 10.24
CA SER A 22 -5.38 -17.25 9.02
C SER A 22 -4.25 -17.46 8.02
N ALA A 23 -4.29 -18.59 7.31
CA ALA A 23 -3.41 -18.89 6.18
C ALA A 23 -4.07 -18.56 4.84
N ASP A 24 -5.36 -18.20 4.83
CA ASP A 24 -6.06 -17.83 3.61
C ASP A 24 -5.51 -16.50 3.11
N PRO A 25 -5.15 -16.41 1.82
CA PRO A 25 -4.65 -15.17 1.26
C PRO A 25 -5.77 -14.14 1.30
N LEU A 26 -5.49 -12.96 1.88
CA LEU A 26 -6.40 -11.82 1.76
C LEU A 26 -6.50 -11.45 0.28
N ILE A 27 -7.70 -11.58 -0.29
CA ILE A 27 -8.00 -11.19 -1.67
C ILE A 27 -8.85 -9.92 -1.64
N GLY A 28 -8.29 -8.84 -2.18
CA GLY A 28 -9.03 -7.62 -2.51
C GLY A 28 -9.61 -7.72 -3.92
N LEU A 29 -10.68 -6.96 -4.18
CA LEU A 29 -11.23 -6.79 -5.52
C LEU A 29 -11.03 -5.34 -5.94
N LEU A 30 -10.29 -5.12 -7.03
CA LEU A 30 -10.13 -3.80 -7.65
C LEU A 30 -11.06 -3.74 -8.86
N GLN A 31 -12.01 -2.80 -8.84
CA GLN A 31 -12.86 -2.51 -9.99
C GLN A 31 -12.22 -1.42 -10.82
N LEU A 32 -12.11 -1.67 -12.13
CA LEU A 32 -11.58 -0.75 -13.12
C LEU A 32 -12.68 -0.44 -14.12
N GLU A 33 -12.98 0.83 -14.31
CA GLU A 33 -13.91 1.28 -15.34
C GLU A 33 -13.13 1.58 -16.63
N THR A 34 -13.55 0.95 -17.73
CA THR A 34 -13.02 1.20 -19.07
C THR A 34 -14.14 1.65 -20.01
N ASP A 35 -13.76 2.13 -21.19
CA ASP A 35 -14.67 2.45 -22.30
C ASP A 35 -15.53 1.27 -22.75
N SER A 36 -15.06 0.05 -22.49
CA SER A 36 -15.66 -1.23 -22.84
C SER A 36 -16.43 -1.87 -21.69
N GLY A 37 -16.44 -1.27 -20.50
CA GLY A 37 -17.19 -1.72 -19.33
C GLY A 37 -16.33 -1.85 -18.07
N THR A 38 -16.88 -2.49 -17.04
CA THR A 38 -16.17 -2.69 -15.77
C THR A 38 -15.38 -4.01 -15.79
N VAL A 39 -14.10 -3.92 -15.47
CA VAL A 39 -13.21 -5.07 -15.24
C VAL A 39 -12.97 -5.21 -13.74
N GLN A 40 -13.09 -6.44 -13.21
CA GLN A 40 -12.79 -6.71 -11.80
C GLN A 40 -11.52 -7.56 -11.68
N LEU A 41 -10.55 -7.05 -10.93
CA LEU A 41 -9.27 -7.71 -10.70
C LEU A 41 -9.22 -8.26 -9.27
N ALA A 42 -9.06 -9.57 -9.14
CA ALA A 42 -8.76 -10.19 -7.86
C ALA A 42 -7.28 -10.00 -7.51
N MET A 43 -7.03 -9.37 -6.36
CA MET A 43 -5.70 -8.96 -5.93
C MET A 43 -5.32 -9.65 -4.63
N ASN A 44 -4.31 -10.49 -4.70
CA ASN A 44 -3.57 -10.90 -3.51
C ASN A 44 -2.43 -9.91 -3.23
N ARG A 45 -1.72 -10.10 -2.12
CA ARG A 45 -0.57 -9.27 -1.74
C ARG A 45 0.47 -9.09 -2.85
N ILE A 46 0.83 -10.17 -3.55
CA ILE A 46 1.87 -10.13 -4.59
C ILE A 46 1.41 -9.28 -5.79
N VAL A 47 0.16 -9.44 -6.22
CA VAL A 47 -0.41 -8.64 -7.31
C VAL A 47 -0.50 -7.17 -6.90
N ALA A 48 -0.88 -6.89 -5.66
CA ALA A 48 -0.93 -5.51 -5.14
C ALA A 48 0.44 -4.83 -5.11
N GLU A 49 1.48 -5.52 -4.62
CA GLU A 49 2.85 -5.00 -4.60
C GLU A 49 3.36 -4.71 -6.03
N ARG A 50 3.05 -5.59 -6.99
CA ARG A 50 3.43 -5.39 -8.39
C ARG A 50 2.70 -4.23 -9.04
N LEU A 51 1.38 -4.13 -8.83
CA LEU A 51 0.59 -3.01 -9.36
C LEU A 51 1.11 -1.68 -8.81
N HIS A 52 1.39 -1.63 -7.51
CA HIS A 52 1.96 -0.44 -6.87
C HIS A 52 3.31 -0.05 -7.49
N SER A 53 4.23 -1.01 -7.70
CA SER A 53 5.52 -0.74 -8.35
C SER A 53 5.32 -0.18 -9.76
N ALA A 54 4.47 -0.82 -10.56
CA ALA A 54 4.21 -0.40 -11.93
C ALA A 54 3.61 1.01 -12.01
N VAL A 55 2.67 1.35 -11.11
CA VAL A 55 2.10 2.71 -11.04
C VAL A 55 3.15 3.73 -10.63
N VAL A 56 3.99 3.43 -9.65
CA VAL A 56 5.08 4.35 -9.24
C VAL A 56 6.06 4.58 -10.39
N GLU A 57 6.48 3.53 -11.08
CA GLU A 57 7.39 3.62 -12.23
C GLU A 57 6.77 4.43 -13.38
N PHE A 58 5.49 4.20 -13.68
CA PHE A 58 4.74 4.94 -14.69
C PHE A 58 4.72 6.45 -14.36
N LEU A 59 4.37 6.81 -13.12
CA LEU A 59 4.34 8.21 -12.68
C LEU A 59 5.73 8.85 -12.67
N GLN A 60 6.78 8.11 -12.28
CA GLN A 60 8.15 8.59 -12.29
C GLN A 60 8.69 8.84 -13.71
N ALA A 61 8.19 8.11 -14.70
CA ALA A 61 8.50 8.35 -16.11
C ALA A 61 7.84 9.63 -16.66
N GLY A 62 7.01 10.32 -15.89
CA GLY A 62 6.30 11.54 -16.30
C GLY A 62 4.98 11.27 -17.03
N GLU A 63 4.56 10.00 -17.06
CA GLU A 63 3.29 9.55 -17.65
C GLU A 63 2.12 9.79 -16.66
N GLY A 64 0.89 9.91 -17.17
CA GLY A 64 -0.31 10.14 -16.35
C GLY A 64 -0.73 11.60 -16.20
N ASN A 65 -0.01 12.54 -16.81
CA ASN A 65 -0.43 13.95 -16.95
C ASN A 65 -1.64 14.13 -17.90
N ASP A 66 -1.94 13.10 -18.67
CA ASP A 66 -3.11 12.88 -19.52
C ASP A 66 -4.35 12.42 -18.72
N ALA A 67 -4.21 12.12 -17.42
CA ALA A 67 -5.35 11.89 -16.55
C ALA A 67 -6.16 13.20 -16.41
N PRO A 68 -7.49 13.18 -16.65
CA PRO A 68 -8.32 14.38 -16.53
C PRO A 68 -8.18 14.95 -15.12
N THR A 69 -7.63 16.16 -15.03
CA THR A 69 -7.59 16.93 -13.80
C THR A 69 -9.03 17.36 -13.53
N PHE A 70 -9.77 16.57 -12.75
CA PHE A 70 -11.07 17.00 -12.26
C PHE A 70 -10.86 18.23 -11.39
N ALA A 71 -11.21 19.41 -11.91
CA ALA A 71 -11.33 20.62 -11.13
C ALA A 71 -12.45 20.39 -10.11
N VAL A 72 -12.07 20.07 -8.87
CA VAL A 72 -13.02 20.02 -7.76
C VAL A 72 -13.44 21.45 -7.48
N GLU A 73 -14.61 21.84 -7.98
CA GLU A 73 -15.26 23.09 -7.57
C GLU A 73 -15.54 22.99 -6.06
N ARG A 74 -14.73 23.65 -5.25
CA ARG A 74 -15.05 23.85 -3.83
C ARG A 74 -16.06 24.99 -3.78
N SER A 75 -17.33 24.65 -3.61
CA SER A 75 -18.36 25.62 -3.26
C SER A 75 -17.93 26.37 -1.99
N GLN A 76 -17.86 27.69 -2.08
CA GLN A 76 -17.69 28.60 -0.95
C GLN A 76 -18.99 28.73 -0.16
#